data_AF-A0A178LZP4-F1
#
_entry.id   AF-A0A178LZP4-F1
#
_cell.length_a   1.000
_cell.length_b   1.000
_cell.length_c   1.000
_cell.angle_alpha   90.00
_cell.angle_beta   90.00
_cell.angle_gamma   90.00
#
_symmetry.space_group_name_H-M   'P 1'
#
loop_
_entity.id
_entity.type
_entity.pdbx_description
1 polymer ?
#
loop_
_entity_poly.entity_id
_entity_poly.type
_entity_poly.pdbx_seq_one_letter_code
_entity_poly.pdbx_strand_id
1 'polypeptide(L)'
;MVAPVAVSEVVVDPAPVTRVPSLGRAAAGVDRDRLLTLRTVRVQPRVVPVVPSSPSSPVVPEALGYAGSLTLTRRDLELQATYGDPANAARYWQPQNSGDCVLISVADVIGLLTGKLPSEPQIVYQAMNLLSVNKGIYAGKMMYRGMRDSSKGAFYEDARNLLGRYGIDSNVHHFGNYGSHNTYYENEALEKLKTALADPDKAIIASINAHVLWSKAQPGYNGQIPLPTANGNHAVVVTGYDPNTDTITINDHAQSMIVNGKPLGRAWELPREVFMAAWNRSNYQTLIAERPDNPTIPPSAWKNLQPRRDSVALTSAKDAPRRSR
;
A
#
# COMPACT_ATOMS: atom_id res chain seq x y z
N MET A 1 10.47 -7.66 -66.45
CA MET A 1 11.32 -8.67 -65.77
C MET A 1 12.00 -7.98 -64.61
N VAL A 2 11.61 -8.31 -63.38
CA VAL A 2 12.12 -7.72 -62.14
C VAL A 2 13.01 -8.77 -61.48
N ALA A 3 14.26 -8.42 -61.18
CA ALA A 3 15.21 -9.31 -60.51
C ALA A 3 14.86 -9.46 -59.02
N PRO A 4 15.04 -10.65 -58.41
CA PRO A 4 14.75 -10.84 -56.99
C PRO A 4 15.88 -10.31 -56.10
N VAL A 5 15.48 -9.68 -54.99
CA VAL A 5 16.37 -9.23 -53.90
C VAL A 5 16.70 -10.44 -53.01
N ALA A 6 17.98 -10.65 -52.74
CA ALA A 6 18.45 -11.70 -51.84
C ALA A 6 18.10 -11.37 -50.38
N VAL A 7 17.40 -12.29 -49.72
CA VAL A 7 17.17 -12.26 -48.26
C VAL A 7 18.37 -12.90 -47.59
N SER A 8 19.10 -12.14 -46.78
CA SER A 8 20.17 -12.70 -45.94
C SER A 8 19.56 -13.24 -44.65
N GLU A 9 19.72 -14.54 -44.44
CA GLU A 9 19.27 -15.29 -43.27
C GLU A 9 20.19 -14.95 -42.08
N VAL A 10 19.63 -14.44 -40.98
CA VAL A 10 20.38 -14.23 -39.72
C VAL A 10 20.43 -15.57 -38.99
N VAL A 11 21.58 -16.23 -39.04
CA VAL A 11 21.87 -17.41 -38.22
C VAL A 11 22.13 -16.92 -36.78
N VAL A 12 21.21 -17.25 -35.87
CA VAL A 12 21.37 -17.01 -34.44
C VAL A 12 22.03 -18.24 -33.82
N ASP A 13 23.30 -18.12 -33.41
CA ASP A 13 23.98 -19.17 -32.65
C ASP A 13 23.30 -19.38 -31.29
N PRO A 14 23.03 -20.63 -30.86
CA PRO A 14 22.48 -20.88 -29.54
C PRO A 14 23.53 -20.62 -28.45
N ALA A 15 23.13 -19.86 -27.43
CA ALA A 15 23.96 -19.57 -26.26
C ALA A 15 24.44 -20.87 -25.56
N PRO A 16 25.65 -20.88 -24.99
CA PRO A 16 26.20 -22.08 -24.37
C PRO A 16 25.40 -22.48 -23.12
N VAL A 17 24.97 -23.74 -23.08
CA VAL A 17 24.28 -24.36 -21.95
C VAL A 17 25.31 -24.70 -20.87
N THR A 18 25.35 -23.93 -19.79
CA THR A 18 26.12 -24.28 -18.59
C THR A 18 25.32 -25.26 -17.74
N ARG A 19 25.77 -26.52 -17.70
CA ARG A 19 25.15 -27.59 -16.91
C ARG A 19 25.52 -27.43 -15.42
N VAL A 20 24.54 -27.15 -14.57
CA VAL A 20 24.73 -27.06 -13.11
C VAL A 20 24.68 -28.47 -12.50
N PRO A 21 25.67 -28.92 -11.69
CA PRO A 21 25.58 -30.20 -11.00
C PRO A 21 24.54 -30.14 -9.87
N SER A 22 23.73 -31.19 -9.75
CA SER A 22 22.84 -31.41 -8.61
C SER A 22 23.66 -31.67 -7.34
N LEU A 23 23.50 -30.83 -6.33
CA LEU A 23 24.04 -31.10 -5.00
C LEU A 23 23.01 -31.87 -4.18
N GLY A 24 23.39 -33.11 -3.91
CA GLY A 24 22.70 -34.04 -3.03
C GLY A 24 22.73 -33.61 -1.56
N ARG A 25 21.83 -34.24 -0.83
CA ARG A 25 21.51 -34.09 0.59
C ARG A 25 22.66 -34.59 1.48
N ALA A 26 23.20 -33.74 2.36
CA ALA A 26 23.93 -34.11 3.59
C ALA A 26 23.93 -32.88 4.51
N ALA A 27 23.26 -32.91 5.67
CA ALA A 27 23.67 -33.48 6.96
C ALA A 27 24.28 -32.40 7.88
N ALA A 28 23.91 -32.48 9.15
CA ALA A 28 23.98 -31.44 10.16
C ALA A 28 25.38 -31.22 10.76
N GLY A 29 25.63 -29.99 11.21
CA GLY A 29 26.51 -29.69 12.36
C GLY A 29 27.82 -28.96 12.04
N VAL A 30 28.04 -27.85 12.79
CA VAL A 30 29.33 -27.16 13.07
C VAL A 30 29.80 -26.25 11.90
N ASP A 31 30.19 -24.98 12.03
CA ASP A 31 30.65 -24.12 13.13
C ASP A 31 30.27 -22.66 12.81
N ARG A 32 29.85 -21.88 13.81
CA ARG A 32 29.59 -20.44 13.67
C ARG A 32 30.81 -19.69 14.18
N ASP A 33 31.85 -19.60 13.35
CA ASP A 33 32.90 -18.56 13.39
C ASP A 33 34.05 -18.94 12.45
N ARG A 34 33.88 -18.70 11.14
CA ARG A 34 34.99 -18.45 10.20
C ARG A 34 34.47 -18.14 8.80
N LEU A 35 35.14 -17.17 8.16
CA LEU A 35 35.12 -16.79 6.74
C LEU A 35 34.16 -15.67 6.31
N LEU A 36 34.61 -14.43 6.51
CA LEU A 36 34.43 -13.38 5.51
C LEU A 36 35.77 -12.63 5.33
N THR A 37 36.75 -13.31 4.74
CA THR A 37 37.89 -12.64 4.10
C THR A 37 37.48 -12.35 2.66
N LEU A 38 36.92 -11.16 2.42
CA LEU A 38 36.68 -10.64 1.08
C LEU A 38 38.03 -10.41 0.39
N ARG A 39 38.46 -11.34 -0.47
CA ARG A 39 39.52 -11.07 -1.45
C ARG A 39 39.00 -10.06 -2.46
N THR A 40 39.48 -8.83 -2.36
CA THR A 40 39.29 -7.82 -3.40
C THR A 40 40.08 -8.26 -4.64
N VAL A 41 39.39 -8.73 -5.68
CA VAL A 41 40.02 -8.92 -7.00
C VAL A 41 40.06 -7.55 -7.68
N ARG A 42 41.25 -6.95 -7.73
CA ARG A 42 41.49 -5.73 -8.51
C ARG A 42 41.60 -6.11 -9.99
N VAL A 43 40.50 -6.05 -10.73
CA VAL A 43 40.55 -6.10 -12.19
C VAL A 43 40.95 -4.70 -12.68
N GLN A 44 42.17 -4.56 -13.20
CA GLN A 44 42.53 -3.35 -13.94
C GLN A 44 42.04 -3.49 -15.39
N PRO A 45 41.22 -2.56 -15.91
CA PRO A 45 40.86 -2.59 -17.31
C PRO A 45 42.08 -2.25 -18.17
N ARG A 46 42.42 -3.13 -19.11
CA ARG A 46 43.39 -2.85 -20.16
C ARG A 46 42.74 -1.90 -21.17
N VAL A 47 43.10 -0.63 -21.12
CA VAL A 47 42.71 0.35 -22.16
C VAL A 47 43.57 0.09 -23.39
N VAL A 48 42.95 -0.37 -24.48
CA VAL A 48 43.57 -0.38 -25.81
C VAL A 48 43.09 0.89 -26.52
N PRO A 49 43.98 1.84 -26.86
CA PRO A 49 43.56 3.02 -27.60
C PRO A 49 43.30 2.64 -29.06
N VAL A 50 42.05 2.76 -29.51
CA VAL A 50 41.72 2.76 -30.94
C VAL A 50 41.86 4.20 -31.43
N VAL A 51 42.81 4.41 -32.35
CA VAL A 51 43.01 5.70 -33.02
C VAL A 51 41.90 5.89 -34.05
N PRO A 52 41.21 7.05 -34.12
CA PRO A 52 40.16 7.27 -35.09
C PRO A 52 40.75 7.53 -36.48
N SER A 53 40.37 6.71 -37.47
CA SER A 53 40.61 6.99 -38.89
C SER A 53 39.36 7.61 -39.52
N SER A 54 39.43 8.92 -39.76
CA SER A 54 38.61 9.74 -40.66
C SER A 54 37.25 10.30 -40.17
N PRO A 55 36.87 11.53 -40.59
CA PRO A 55 35.72 12.26 -40.08
C PRO A 55 34.56 12.24 -41.08
N SER A 56 33.61 11.31 -40.93
CA SER A 56 32.26 11.43 -41.52
C SER A 56 31.44 10.17 -41.23
N SER A 57 30.71 10.17 -40.11
CA SER A 57 29.43 9.45 -39.96
C SER A 57 28.73 9.89 -38.67
N PRO A 58 27.38 9.97 -38.66
CA PRO A 58 26.62 10.53 -37.55
C PRO A 58 26.64 9.62 -36.32
N VAL A 59 26.77 10.24 -35.14
CA VAL A 59 26.73 9.56 -33.85
C VAL A 59 25.31 9.06 -33.58
N VAL A 60 25.15 7.74 -33.52
CA VAL A 60 23.98 7.07 -32.91
C VAL A 60 24.40 6.68 -31.49
N PRO A 61 23.68 7.06 -30.42
CA PRO A 61 23.94 6.48 -29.11
C PRO A 61 23.21 5.14 -29.01
N GLU A 62 23.95 4.04 -29.10
CA GLU A 62 23.51 2.73 -28.63
C GLU A 62 23.41 2.71 -27.11
N ALA A 63 22.36 2.04 -26.64
CA ALA A 63 21.98 1.91 -25.26
C ALA A 63 22.56 0.63 -24.63
N LEU A 64 22.72 0.69 -23.29
CA LEU A 64 22.60 -0.38 -22.29
C LEU A 64 23.75 -1.39 -22.09
N GLY A 65 24.21 -1.49 -20.84
CA GLY A 65 25.08 -2.58 -20.37
C GLY A 65 25.53 -2.52 -18.90
N TYR A 66 24.56 -2.60 -17.97
CA TYR A 66 24.65 -3.20 -16.61
C TYR A 66 25.84 -2.89 -15.65
N ALA A 67 25.55 -2.18 -14.56
CA ALA A 67 25.92 -2.58 -13.18
C ALA A 67 25.15 -1.71 -12.17
N GLY A 68 24.25 -2.35 -11.42
CA GLY A 68 23.43 -1.71 -10.40
C GLY A 68 24.24 -1.21 -9.22
N SER A 69 24.09 0.07 -8.91
CA SER A 69 24.22 0.62 -7.56
C SER A 69 23.46 1.93 -7.49
N LEU A 70 22.54 1.96 -6.52
CA LEU A 70 21.70 3.06 -6.05
C LEU A 70 22.33 4.45 -6.27
N THR A 71 21.95 5.11 -7.34
CA THR A 71 21.98 6.58 -7.43
C THR A 71 20.84 6.98 -8.35
N LEU A 72 19.65 7.14 -7.78
CA LEU A 72 18.52 7.76 -8.49
C LEU A 72 18.93 9.19 -8.83
N THR A 73 19.09 9.49 -10.12
CA THR A 73 19.43 10.85 -10.54
C THR A 73 18.16 11.71 -10.50
N ARG A 74 18.30 13.04 -10.35
CA ARG A 74 17.17 13.99 -10.41
C ARG A 74 16.30 13.82 -11.67
N ARG A 75 16.89 13.30 -12.75
CA ARG A 75 16.23 13.01 -14.02
C ARG A 75 15.39 11.73 -13.98
N ASP A 76 15.79 10.73 -13.19
CA ASP A 76 15.01 9.49 -12.97
C ASP A 76 13.80 9.75 -12.06
N LEU A 77 13.87 10.76 -11.18
CA LEU A 77 12.73 11.27 -10.41
C LEU A 77 11.74 12.09 -11.26
N GLU A 78 12.22 12.79 -12.30
CA GLU A 78 11.34 13.42 -13.30
C GLU A 78 10.69 12.40 -14.26
N LEU A 79 11.27 11.19 -14.38
CA LEU A 79 10.75 10.06 -15.16
C LEU A 79 9.97 9.03 -14.31
N GLN A 80 10.04 9.09 -12.97
CA GLN A 80 9.08 8.43 -12.09
C GLN A 80 7.80 9.27 -12.09
N ALA A 81 6.96 9.03 -13.10
CA ALA A 81 5.74 9.76 -13.41
C ALA A 81 4.65 9.70 -12.31
N THR A 82 4.91 9.15 -11.13
CA THR A 82 3.93 8.98 -10.06
C THR A 82 4.64 8.98 -8.70
N TYR A 83 4.14 9.78 -7.76
CA TYR A 83 4.53 9.69 -6.35
C TYR A 83 3.91 8.42 -5.75
N GLY A 84 4.69 7.62 -5.01
CA GLY A 84 4.25 6.35 -4.45
C GLY A 84 4.34 5.16 -5.42
N ASP A 85 3.86 3.99 -4.98
CA ASP A 85 3.81 2.76 -5.78
C ASP A 85 2.43 2.07 -5.61
N PRO A 86 1.40 2.55 -6.34
CA PRO A 86 0.06 1.99 -6.27
C PRO A 86 -0.01 0.51 -6.65
N ALA A 87 0.85 0.06 -7.58
CA ALA A 87 0.85 -1.30 -8.07
C ALA A 87 1.34 -2.29 -7.00
N ASN A 88 2.37 -1.93 -6.24
CA ASN A 88 2.78 -2.68 -5.07
C ASN A 88 1.73 -2.60 -3.95
N ALA A 89 1.17 -1.42 -3.72
CA ALA A 89 0.21 -1.20 -2.65
C ALA A 89 -1.11 -1.96 -2.83
N ALA A 90 -1.54 -2.18 -4.07
CA ALA A 90 -2.73 -2.97 -4.41
C ALA A 90 -2.74 -4.38 -3.80
N ARG A 91 -1.56 -4.94 -3.48
CA ARG A 91 -1.39 -6.29 -2.92
C ARG A 91 -1.89 -6.40 -1.47
N TYR A 92 -1.95 -5.27 -0.76
CA TYR A 92 -2.33 -5.21 0.65
C TYR A 92 -3.79 -4.78 0.86
N TRP A 93 -4.50 -4.46 -0.22
CA TRP A 93 -5.94 -4.25 -0.16
C TRP A 93 -6.67 -5.53 0.26
N GLN A 94 -7.58 -5.38 1.23
CA GLN A 94 -8.58 -6.38 1.58
C GLN A 94 -9.95 -5.71 1.74
N PRO A 95 -11.06 -6.44 1.50
CA PRO A 95 -12.38 -5.88 1.71
C PRO A 95 -12.65 -5.70 3.20
N GLN A 96 -13.34 -4.61 3.52
CA GLN A 96 -13.96 -4.39 4.81
C GLN A 96 -15.34 -5.07 4.87
N ASN A 97 -15.69 -5.65 6.01
CA ASN A 97 -16.99 -6.27 6.24
C ASN A 97 -17.80 -5.62 7.39
N SER A 98 -17.28 -4.59 8.06
CA SER A 98 -17.97 -3.89 9.14
C SER A 98 -17.70 -2.38 9.17
N GLY A 99 -17.98 -1.70 10.30
CA GLY A 99 -17.74 -0.26 10.49
C GLY A 99 -16.32 0.09 10.94
N ASP A 100 -15.31 -0.63 10.46
CA ASP A 100 -13.93 -0.64 10.93
C ASP A 100 -12.92 -0.05 9.92
N CYS A 101 -13.30 1.00 9.17
CA CYS A 101 -12.56 1.42 7.97
C CYS A 101 -11.14 1.88 8.30
N VAL A 102 -11.01 2.52 9.46
CA VAL A 102 -9.75 2.90 10.06
C VAL A 102 -8.89 1.68 10.37
N LEU A 103 -9.46 0.58 10.89
CA LEU A 103 -8.68 -0.62 11.24
C LEU A 103 -8.19 -1.36 9.99
N ILE A 104 -9.02 -1.45 8.95
CA ILE A 104 -8.58 -2.09 7.71
C ILE A 104 -7.53 -1.26 6.99
N SER A 105 -7.66 0.08 7.03
CA SER A 105 -6.60 0.98 6.54
C SER A 105 -5.29 0.81 7.32
N VAL A 106 -5.37 0.61 8.64
CA VAL A 106 -4.19 0.28 9.47
C VAL A 106 -3.58 -1.06 9.05
N ALA A 107 -4.39 -2.08 8.79
CA ALA A 107 -3.90 -3.38 8.35
C ALA A 107 -3.16 -3.28 7.00
N ASP A 108 -3.72 -2.54 6.03
CA ASP A 108 -3.07 -2.25 4.75
C ASP A 108 -1.73 -1.53 4.94
N VAL A 109 -1.69 -0.47 5.74
CA VAL A 109 -0.44 0.24 6.10
C VAL A 109 0.60 -0.68 6.75
N ILE A 110 0.20 -1.58 7.65
CA ILE A 110 1.11 -2.59 8.21
C ILE A 110 1.64 -3.49 7.10
N GLY A 111 0.78 -3.91 6.16
CA GLY A 111 1.16 -4.66 4.97
C GLY A 111 2.20 -3.92 4.13
N LEU A 112 1.95 -2.66 3.80
CA LEU A 112 2.85 -1.80 3.02
C LEU A 112 4.24 -1.67 3.67
N LEU A 113 4.28 -1.39 4.96
CA LEU A 113 5.52 -1.09 5.68
C LEU A 113 6.28 -2.34 6.14
N THR A 114 5.62 -3.50 6.22
CA THR A 114 6.26 -4.72 6.78
C THR A 114 6.23 -5.94 5.86
N GLY A 115 5.49 -5.87 4.75
CA GLY A 115 5.22 -6.99 3.86
C GLY A 115 4.23 -8.01 4.41
N LYS A 116 3.60 -7.74 5.57
CA LYS A 116 2.76 -8.71 6.29
C LYS A 116 1.40 -8.10 6.63
N LEU A 117 0.41 -8.38 5.79
CA LEU A 117 -0.97 -7.94 5.97
C LEU A 117 -1.67 -8.70 7.12
N PRO A 118 -2.08 -8.04 8.22
CA PRO A 118 -3.02 -8.62 9.15
C PRO A 118 -4.40 -8.77 8.48
N SER A 119 -5.11 -9.87 8.76
CA SER A 119 -6.50 -10.01 8.35
C SER A 119 -7.43 -9.10 9.17
N GLU A 120 -8.62 -8.81 8.66
CA GLU A 120 -9.67 -8.07 9.38
C GLU A 120 -9.92 -8.61 10.81
N PRO A 121 -10.14 -9.92 11.04
CA PRO A 121 -10.31 -10.44 12.40
C PRO A 121 -9.09 -10.20 13.32
N GLN A 122 -7.88 -10.23 12.76
CA GLN A 122 -6.65 -10.03 13.53
C GLN A 122 -6.54 -8.58 14.00
N ILE A 123 -6.76 -7.62 13.09
CA ILE A 123 -6.65 -6.21 13.43
C ILE A 123 -7.79 -5.75 14.36
N VAL A 124 -9.01 -6.28 14.13
CA VAL A 124 -10.16 -6.09 15.02
C VAL A 124 -9.87 -6.63 16.42
N TYR A 125 -9.32 -7.85 16.53
CA TYR A 125 -9.00 -8.44 17.83
C TYR A 125 -8.02 -7.56 18.62
N GLN A 126 -6.97 -7.04 17.97
CA GLN A 126 -6.04 -6.13 18.63
C GLN A 126 -6.74 -4.85 19.09
N ALA A 127 -7.51 -4.22 18.21
CA ALA A 127 -8.25 -3.00 18.55
C ALA A 127 -9.23 -3.22 19.73
N MET A 128 -9.91 -4.36 19.77
CA MET A 128 -10.81 -4.74 20.87
C MET A 128 -10.09 -4.99 22.20
N ASN A 129 -8.77 -5.08 22.22
CA ASN A 129 -7.94 -5.28 23.42
C ASN A 129 -7.07 -4.06 23.74
N LEU A 130 -7.31 -2.91 23.08
CA LEU A 130 -6.64 -1.65 23.38
C LEU A 130 -7.64 -0.61 23.87
N LEU A 131 -7.21 0.15 24.87
CA LEU A 131 -7.92 1.34 25.29
C LEU A 131 -7.76 2.44 24.23
N SER A 132 -8.83 3.22 24.07
CA SER A 132 -8.81 4.45 23.29
C SER A 132 -7.89 5.46 23.95
N VAL A 133 -7.02 6.06 23.14
CA VAL A 133 -6.19 7.21 23.52
C VAL A 133 -6.89 8.53 23.20
N ASN A 134 -8.07 8.49 22.57
CA ASN A 134 -8.90 9.67 22.41
C ASN A 134 -9.40 10.15 23.79
N LYS A 135 -9.33 11.46 24.00
CA LYS A 135 -9.65 12.09 25.29
C LYS A 135 -11.17 12.23 25.47
N GLY A 136 -11.58 12.77 26.63
CA GLY A 136 -12.97 13.05 26.93
C GLY A 136 -13.78 11.79 27.19
N ILE A 137 -14.97 11.69 26.61
CA ILE A 137 -15.91 10.60 26.90
C ILE A 137 -15.42 9.21 26.46
N TYR A 138 -14.33 9.13 25.70
CA TYR A 138 -13.73 7.89 25.20
C TYR A 138 -12.55 7.41 26.05
N ALA A 139 -12.03 8.27 26.95
CA ALA A 139 -10.93 7.91 27.83
C ALA A 139 -11.30 6.70 28.71
N GLY A 140 -10.43 5.69 28.72
CA GLY A 140 -10.64 4.45 29.47
C GLY A 140 -11.65 3.46 28.85
N LYS A 141 -12.21 3.75 27.68
CA LYS A 141 -13.02 2.80 26.91
C LYS A 141 -12.14 2.05 25.89
N MET A 142 -12.60 0.90 25.41
CA MET A 142 -11.94 0.21 24.30
C MET A 142 -12.00 1.06 23.03
N MET A 143 -10.93 1.09 22.23
CA MET A 143 -10.90 1.83 20.96
C MET A 143 -11.89 1.29 19.93
N TYR A 144 -12.21 0.00 20.00
CA TYR A 144 -13.17 -0.65 19.14
C TYR A 144 -13.98 -1.70 19.89
N ARG A 145 -15.29 -1.78 19.63
CA ARG A 145 -16.21 -2.67 20.35
C ARG A 145 -16.51 -3.98 19.62
N GLY A 146 -15.91 -4.16 18.44
CA GLY A 146 -16.03 -5.35 17.63
C GLY A 146 -17.07 -5.22 16.51
N MET A 147 -17.01 -6.15 15.55
CA MET A 147 -17.77 -6.10 14.29
C MET A 147 -19.30 -6.13 14.46
N ARG A 148 -19.81 -6.54 15.64
CA ARG A 148 -21.26 -6.57 15.95
C ARG A 148 -21.80 -5.23 16.43
N ASP A 149 -20.92 -4.33 16.87
CA ASP A 149 -21.25 -2.95 17.23
C ASP A 149 -20.51 -2.01 16.29
N SER A 150 -20.98 -1.93 15.05
CA SER A 150 -20.48 -1.03 14.01
C SER A 150 -20.94 0.41 14.19
N SER A 151 -21.67 0.73 15.28
CA SER A 151 -22.18 2.07 15.54
C SER A 151 -21.07 3.09 15.88
N LYS A 152 -19.85 2.60 16.12
CA LYS A 152 -18.65 3.39 16.40
C LYS A 152 -17.45 2.81 15.64
N GLY A 153 -16.92 3.59 14.70
CA GLY A 153 -15.59 3.34 14.13
C GLY A 153 -14.48 3.66 15.13
N ALA A 154 -13.23 3.44 14.73
CA ALA A 154 -12.04 3.83 15.50
C ALA A 154 -11.61 5.26 15.16
N PHE A 155 -10.92 5.94 16.09
CA PHE A 155 -10.34 7.25 15.87
C PHE A 155 -8.95 7.16 15.22
N TYR A 156 -8.48 8.25 14.58
CA TYR A 156 -7.13 8.29 14.00
C TYR A 156 -6.04 8.28 15.07
N GLU A 157 -6.31 8.87 16.24
CA GLU A 157 -5.42 8.78 17.40
C GLU A 157 -5.30 7.33 17.90
N ASP A 158 -6.40 6.57 17.81
CA ASP A 158 -6.44 5.14 18.14
C ASP A 158 -5.71 4.31 17.07
N ALA A 159 -5.82 4.67 15.80
CA ALA A 159 -5.04 4.08 14.71
C ALA A 159 -3.53 4.21 14.95
N ARG A 160 -3.06 5.38 15.40
CA ARG A 160 -1.67 5.59 15.81
C ARG A 160 -1.27 4.64 16.95
N ASN A 161 -2.10 4.52 17.99
CA ASN A 161 -1.81 3.61 19.11
C ASN A 161 -1.76 2.14 18.65
N LEU A 162 -2.62 1.75 17.72
CA LEU A 162 -2.63 0.42 17.15
C LEU A 162 -1.39 0.15 16.29
N LEU A 163 -0.98 1.09 15.43
CA LEU A 163 0.27 1.01 14.66
C LEU A 163 1.50 0.88 15.56
N GLY A 164 1.53 1.59 16.69
CA GLY A 164 2.61 1.48 17.68
C GLY A 164 2.77 0.06 18.26
N ARG A 165 1.71 -0.78 18.26
CA ARG A 165 1.84 -2.20 18.66
C ARG A 165 2.63 -3.05 17.66
N TYR A 166 2.81 -2.56 16.44
CA TYR A 166 3.61 -3.17 15.39
C TYR A 166 5.00 -2.49 15.27
N GLY A 167 5.33 -1.59 16.21
CA GLY A 167 6.55 -0.79 16.19
C GLY A 167 6.53 0.33 15.17
N ILE A 168 5.40 0.57 14.50
CA ILE A 168 5.26 1.56 13.44
C ILE A 168 4.98 2.93 14.07
N ASP A 169 5.89 3.87 13.88
CA ASP A 169 5.69 5.25 14.28
C ASP A 169 4.70 5.93 13.35
N SER A 170 3.86 6.80 13.91
CA SER A 170 2.88 7.54 13.11
C SER A 170 2.42 8.84 13.76
N ASN A 171 2.07 9.79 12.90
CA ASN A 171 1.57 11.11 13.30
C ASN A 171 0.28 11.44 12.58
N VAL A 172 -0.66 12.04 13.33
CA VAL A 172 -1.91 12.59 12.76
C VAL A 172 -1.69 14.05 12.45
N HIS A 173 -2.02 14.43 11.22
CA HIS A 173 -1.93 15.78 10.68
C HIS A 173 -3.34 16.28 10.35
N HIS A 174 -3.57 17.56 10.58
CA HIS A 174 -4.78 18.27 10.20
C HIS A 174 -4.39 19.64 9.66
N PHE A 175 -5.17 20.14 8.72
CA PHE A 175 -4.96 21.44 8.11
C PHE A 175 -6.16 22.35 8.41
N GLY A 176 -5.91 23.41 9.18
CA GLY A 176 -6.96 24.28 9.70
C GLY A 176 -7.70 23.72 10.91
N ASN A 177 -8.81 24.37 11.25
CA ASN A 177 -9.62 24.01 12.42
C ASN A 177 -10.69 22.98 12.07
N TYR A 178 -10.88 21.97 12.92
CA TYR A 178 -11.91 20.94 12.73
C TYR A 178 -13.29 21.56 12.47
N GLY A 179 -13.93 21.15 11.37
CA GLY A 179 -15.23 21.67 10.94
C GLY A 179 -15.16 22.97 10.14
N SER A 180 -13.98 23.56 9.96
CA SER A 180 -13.75 24.69 9.04
C SER A 180 -13.44 24.12 7.65
N HIS A 181 -14.46 23.81 6.87
CA HIS A 181 -14.33 23.16 5.55
C HIS A 181 -13.78 24.18 4.53
N ASN A 182 -12.48 24.44 4.56
CA ASN A 182 -11.83 25.55 3.85
C ASN A 182 -10.72 25.04 2.93
N THR A 183 -10.84 25.36 1.64
CA THR A 183 -9.86 25.01 0.59
C THR A 183 -8.56 25.80 0.67
N TYR A 184 -8.44 26.76 1.58
CA TYR A 184 -7.21 27.54 1.79
C TYR A 184 -5.96 26.67 1.96
N TYR A 185 -6.09 25.52 2.62
CA TYR A 185 -4.98 24.60 2.88
C TYR A 185 -4.78 23.52 1.81
N GLU A 186 -5.52 23.56 0.70
CA GLU A 186 -5.49 22.51 -0.32
C GLU A 186 -4.08 22.23 -0.86
N ASN A 187 -3.35 23.30 -1.20
CA ASN A 187 -1.99 23.19 -1.73
C ASN A 187 -1.01 22.63 -0.70
N GLU A 188 -1.10 23.09 0.55
CA GLU A 188 -0.23 22.63 1.64
C GLU A 188 -0.47 21.15 1.95
N ALA A 189 -1.74 20.73 2.00
CA ALA A 189 -2.13 19.34 2.20
C ALA A 189 -1.64 18.44 1.07
N LEU A 190 -1.79 18.88 -0.19
CA LEU A 190 -1.32 18.13 -1.36
C LEU A 190 0.22 17.98 -1.36
N GLU A 191 0.97 19.04 -1.05
CA GLU A 191 2.42 18.96 -0.97
C GLU A 191 2.89 18.04 0.17
N LYS A 192 2.20 18.04 1.31
CA LYS A 192 2.48 17.10 2.41
C LYS A 192 2.25 15.65 1.97
N LEU A 193 1.16 15.39 1.26
CA LEU A 193 0.82 14.09 0.71
C LEU A 193 1.88 13.62 -0.30
N LYS A 194 2.29 14.48 -1.24
CA LYS A 194 3.38 14.19 -2.20
C LYS A 194 4.69 13.86 -1.51
N THR A 195 5.07 14.65 -0.50
CA THR A 195 6.30 14.44 0.26
C THR A 195 6.29 13.08 0.96
N ALA A 196 5.15 12.68 1.54
CA ALA A 196 5.02 11.37 2.18
C ALA A 196 5.00 10.22 1.17
N LEU A 197 4.34 10.38 0.02
CA LEU A 197 4.33 9.37 -1.04
C LEU A 197 5.69 9.19 -1.73
N ALA A 198 6.53 10.23 -1.75
CA ALA A 198 7.89 10.16 -2.30
C ALA A 198 8.83 9.30 -1.44
N ASP A 199 8.44 9.02 -0.19
CA ASP A 199 9.25 8.28 0.76
C ASP A 199 8.80 6.81 0.83
N PRO A 200 9.62 5.84 0.38
CA PRO A 200 9.26 4.42 0.36
C PRO A 200 9.11 3.80 1.75
N ASP A 201 9.51 4.53 2.79
CA ASP A 201 9.36 4.15 4.18
C ASP A 201 8.12 4.79 4.82
N LYS A 202 7.26 5.47 4.06
CA LYS A 202 6.02 6.06 4.58
C LYS A 202 4.76 5.49 3.94
N ALA A 203 3.67 5.55 4.69
CA ALA A 203 2.34 5.17 4.23
C ALA A 203 1.28 6.11 4.82
N ILE A 204 0.17 6.30 4.09
CA ILE A 204 -0.77 7.39 4.34
C ILE A 204 -2.19 6.85 4.48
N ILE A 205 -2.86 7.19 5.59
CA ILE A 205 -4.31 7.02 5.75
C ILE A 205 -4.95 8.40 5.71
N ALA A 206 -5.90 8.63 4.79
CA ALA A 206 -6.64 9.88 4.69
C ALA A 206 -8.07 9.72 5.20
N SER A 207 -8.53 10.72 5.97
CA SER A 207 -9.94 10.82 6.37
C SER A 207 -10.73 11.54 5.29
N ILE A 208 -11.71 10.87 4.69
CA ILE A 208 -12.54 11.46 3.66
C ILE A 208 -14.02 11.41 4.05
N ASN A 209 -14.86 12.11 3.30
CA ASN A 209 -16.28 11.81 3.27
C ASN A 209 -16.61 10.85 2.13
N ALA A 210 -17.02 9.63 2.48
CA ALA A 210 -17.33 8.57 1.52
C ALA A 210 -18.47 8.94 0.57
N HIS A 211 -19.54 9.60 1.06
CA HIS A 211 -20.67 9.96 0.21
C HIS A 211 -20.28 11.01 -0.86
N VAL A 212 -19.40 11.95 -0.51
CA VAL A 212 -18.85 12.91 -1.50
C VAL A 212 -18.03 12.19 -2.56
N LEU A 213 -17.15 11.25 -2.14
CA LEU A 213 -16.29 10.51 -3.08
C LEU A 213 -17.10 9.58 -3.99
N TRP A 214 -17.93 8.71 -3.40
CA TRP A 214 -18.70 7.71 -4.12
C TRP A 214 -19.75 8.33 -5.05
N SER A 215 -20.39 9.43 -4.67
CA SER A 215 -21.34 10.15 -5.56
C SER A 215 -20.70 10.73 -6.82
N LYS A 216 -19.38 10.95 -6.82
CA LYS A 216 -18.65 11.51 -7.95
C LYS A 216 -17.88 10.46 -8.75
N ALA A 217 -17.45 9.37 -8.11
CA ALA A 217 -16.54 8.40 -8.72
C ALA A 217 -17.10 6.98 -8.83
N GLN A 218 -18.07 6.57 -8.00
CA GLN A 218 -18.59 5.20 -8.04
C GLN A 218 -19.72 5.08 -9.08
N PRO A 219 -19.58 4.18 -10.07
CA PRO A 219 -20.67 3.91 -11.01
C PRO A 219 -21.94 3.41 -10.30
N GLY A 220 -23.09 3.99 -10.65
CA GLY A 220 -24.39 3.56 -10.13
C GLY A 220 -24.65 3.90 -8.66
N TYR A 221 -23.82 4.74 -8.04
CA TYR A 221 -24.03 5.17 -6.66
C TYR A 221 -25.17 6.19 -6.55
N ASN A 222 -26.24 5.80 -5.85
CA ASN A 222 -27.45 6.61 -5.65
C ASN A 222 -27.57 7.15 -4.21
N GLY A 223 -26.46 7.21 -3.47
CA GLY A 223 -26.47 7.75 -2.12
C GLY A 223 -26.64 9.28 -2.12
N GLN A 224 -27.24 9.80 -1.04
CA GLN A 224 -27.46 11.22 -0.89
C GLN A 224 -26.12 11.97 -0.76
N ILE A 225 -25.92 12.99 -1.60
CA ILE A 225 -24.80 13.92 -1.45
C ILE A 225 -25.04 14.69 -0.15
N PRO A 226 -24.08 14.65 0.80
CA PRO A 226 -24.29 15.26 2.09
C PRO A 226 -24.22 16.78 1.99
N LEU A 227 -24.75 17.47 3.01
CA LEU A 227 -24.67 18.93 3.11
C LEU A 227 -23.20 19.41 3.11
N PRO A 228 -22.92 20.65 2.68
CA PRO A 228 -21.56 21.19 2.70
C PRO A 228 -20.87 21.22 4.07
N THR A 229 -21.61 21.03 5.16
CA THR A 229 -21.09 20.99 6.54
C THR A 229 -20.82 19.57 7.05
N ALA A 230 -21.01 18.55 6.22
CA ALA A 230 -20.79 17.17 6.62
C ALA A 230 -19.29 16.84 6.70
N ASN A 231 -18.90 16.32 7.85
CA ASN A 231 -17.51 15.96 8.15
C ASN A 231 -17.05 14.67 7.44
N GLY A 232 -15.75 14.41 7.49
CA GLY A 232 -15.17 13.10 7.14
C GLY A 232 -15.77 11.97 7.98
N ASN A 233 -16.02 10.83 7.35
CA ASN A 233 -16.68 9.67 7.95
C ASN A 233 -16.05 8.33 7.54
N HIS A 234 -15.00 8.37 6.72
CA HIS A 234 -14.39 7.18 6.13
C HIS A 234 -12.86 7.31 6.09
N ALA A 235 -12.18 6.18 6.02
CA ALA A 235 -10.73 6.07 5.95
C ALA A 235 -10.32 5.29 4.71
N VAL A 236 -9.34 5.83 3.98
CA VAL A 236 -8.76 5.21 2.79
C VAL A 236 -7.24 5.31 2.87
N VAL A 237 -6.54 4.37 2.24
CA VAL A 237 -5.07 4.43 2.12
C VAL A 237 -4.72 5.11 0.81
N VAL A 238 -3.95 6.21 0.86
CA VAL A 238 -3.46 6.86 -0.36
C VAL A 238 -2.16 6.17 -0.79
N THR A 239 -2.14 5.71 -2.03
CA THR A 239 -1.07 4.84 -2.54
C THR A 239 -0.27 5.47 -3.67
N GLY A 240 -0.82 6.51 -4.32
CA GLY A 240 -0.03 7.33 -5.23
C GLY A 240 -0.72 8.60 -5.72
N TYR A 241 0.06 9.43 -6.40
CA TYR A 241 -0.37 10.63 -7.11
C TYR A 241 0.42 10.78 -8.41
N ASP A 242 -0.25 10.79 -9.55
CA ASP A 242 0.33 11.10 -10.85
C ASP A 242 -0.01 12.54 -11.25
N PRO A 243 0.98 13.46 -11.26
CA PRO A 243 0.75 14.86 -11.65
C PRO A 243 0.54 15.05 -13.16
N ASN A 244 0.89 14.08 -14.01
CA ASN A 244 0.71 14.18 -15.46
C ASN A 244 -0.75 13.91 -15.86
N THR A 245 -1.40 13.01 -15.13
CA THR A 245 -2.82 12.65 -15.33
C THR A 245 -3.75 13.28 -14.28
N ASP A 246 -3.18 14.05 -13.34
CA ASP A 246 -3.84 14.62 -12.15
C ASP A 246 -4.69 13.59 -11.38
N THR A 247 -4.12 12.41 -11.17
CA THR A 247 -4.83 11.24 -10.63
C THR A 247 -4.27 10.83 -9.27
N ILE A 248 -5.16 10.67 -8.29
CA ILE A 248 -4.86 10.08 -6.99
C ILE A 248 -5.26 8.59 -7.04
N THR A 249 -4.38 7.71 -6.55
CA THR A 249 -4.70 6.28 -6.42
C THR A 249 -4.86 5.89 -4.96
N ILE A 250 -5.98 5.26 -4.61
CA ILE A 250 -6.29 4.85 -3.24
C ILE A 250 -6.62 3.35 -3.12
N ASN A 251 -6.45 2.82 -1.91
CA ASN A 251 -7.13 1.61 -1.47
C ASN A 251 -8.34 2.02 -0.61
N ASP A 252 -9.55 1.83 -1.14
CA ASP A 252 -10.82 1.97 -0.41
C ASP A 252 -11.36 0.58 -0.06
N HIS A 253 -11.25 0.21 1.22
CA HIS A 253 -11.62 -1.12 1.69
C HIS A 253 -13.13 -1.36 1.73
N ALA A 254 -13.93 -0.30 1.87
CA ALA A 254 -15.39 -0.41 1.84
C ALA A 254 -15.92 -0.67 0.43
N GLN A 255 -15.12 -0.36 -0.60
CA GLN A 255 -15.53 -0.50 -1.98
C GLN A 255 -15.13 -1.87 -2.57
N SER A 256 -15.94 -2.88 -2.29
CA SER A 256 -15.75 -4.26 -2.77
C SER A 256 -16.47 -4.57 -4.10
N MET A 257 -17.20 -3.62 -4.68
CA MET A 257 -17.90 -3.82 -5.96
C MET A 257 -16.93 -4.28 -7.04
N ILE A 258 -17.28 -5.33 -7.77
CA ILE A 258 -16.46 -5.83 -8.87
C ILE A 258 -16.78 -5.05 -10.15
N VAL A 259 -15.78 -4.35 -10.68
CA VAL A 259 -15.83 -3.66 -11.97
C VAL A 259 -14.70 -4.23 -12.83
N ASN A 260 -15.02 -4.69 -14.04
CA ASN A 260 -14.05 -5.30 -14.96
C ASN A 260 -13.21 -6.44 -14.32
N GLY A 261 -13.85 -7.26 -13.48
CA GLY A 261 -13.21 -8.42 -12.84
C GLY A 261 -12.27 -8.09 -11.67
N LYS A 262 -12.25 -6.83 -11.19
CA LYS A 262 -11.45 -6.41 -10.03
C LYS A 262 -12.31 -5.64 -9.02
N PRO A 263 -12.01 -5.72 -7.70
CA PRO A 263 -12.63 -4.83 -6.73
C PRO A 263 -12.31 -3.38 -7.07
N LEU A 264 -13.34 -2.54 -7.17
CA LEU A 264 -13.22 -1.13 -7.53
C LEU A 264 -12.31 -0.37 -6.56
N GLY A 265 -12.42 -0.67 -5.26
CA GLY A 265 -11.62 -0.02 -4.22
C GLY A 265 -10.15 -0.41 -4.18
N ARG A 266 -9.68 -1.39 -4.97
CA ARG A 266 -8.28 -1.81 -4.98
C ARG A 266 -7.51 -1.03 -6.03
N ALA A 267 -6.54 -0.21 -5.61
CA ALA A 267 -5.81 0.73 -6.47
C ALA A 267 -6.78 1.57 -7.33
N TRP A 268 -7.77 2.16 -6.66
CA TRP A 268 -8.77 2.98 -7.31
C TRP A 268 -8.18 4.32 -7.71
N GLU A 269 -8.10 4.54 -9.02
CA GLU A 269 -7.72 5.82 -9.63
C GLU A 269 -8.89 6.80 -9.62
N LEU A 270 -8.62 8.02 -9.15
CA LEU A 270 -9.58 9.10 -8.98
C LEU A 270 -8.99 10.41 -9.50
N PRO A 271 -9.79 11.27 -10.17
CA PRO A 271 -9.36 12.64 -10.41
C PRO A 271 -9.01 13.32 -9.08
N ARG A 272 -7.88 14.03 -9.03
CA ARG A 272 -7.42 14.71 -7.80
C ARG A 272 -8.52 15.58 -7.19
N GLU A 273 -9.24 16.36 -7.99
CA GLU A 273 -10.32 17.22 -7.52
C GLU A 273 -11.44 16.47 -6.77
N VAL A 274 -11.75 15.24 -7.18
CA VAL A 274 -12.76 14.41 -6.52
C VAL A 274 -12.26 13.96 -5.15
N PHE A 275 -11.00 13.53 -5.08
CA PHE A 275 -10.35 13.17 -3.82
C PHE A 275 -10.24 14.37 -2.89
N MET A 276 -9.74 15.53 -3.37
CA MET A 276 -9.60 16.75 -2.56
C MET A 276 -10.95 17.24 -2.02
N ALA A 277 -12.02 17.16 -2.82
CA ALA A 277 -13.36 17.52 -2.36
C ALA A 277 -13.87 16.63 -1.21
N ALA A 278 -13.54 15.34 -1.23
CA ALA A 278 -13.88 14.40 -0.16
C ALA A 278 -12.96 14.56 1.07
N TRP A 279 -11.67 14.82 0.86
CA TRP A 279 -10.65 14.98 1.90
C TRP A 279 -10.77 16.31 2.66
N ASN A 280 -11.18 17.40 1.99
CA ASN A 280 -11.46 18.68 2.63
C ASN A 280 -12.54 18.58 3.74
N ARG A 281 -13.44 17.58 3.68
CA ARG A 281 -14.47 17.35 4.70
C ARG A 281 -13.90 16.97 6.07
N SER A 282 -12.64 16.57 6.15
CA SER A 282 -11.95 16.27 7.40
C SER A 282 -10.84 17.27 7.71
N ASN A 283 -10.82 18.44 7.06
CA ASN A 283 -9.71 19.38 7.17
C ASN A 283 -8.39 18.77 6.68
N TYR A 284 -8.47 17.97 5.61
CA TYR A 284 -7.36 17.21 5.08
C TYR A 284 -6.66 16.35 6.15
N GLN A 285 -7.44 15.80 7.10
CA GLN A 285 -6.90 14.94 8.15
C GLN A 285 -6.24 13.72 7.52
N THR A 286 -5.02 13.46 7.95
CA THR A 286 -4.20 12.35 7.47
C THR A 286 -3.38 11.77 8.62
N LEU A 287 -3.22 10.46 8.63
CA LEU A 287 -2.20 9.78 9.43
C LEU A 287 -1.06 9.38 8.49
N ILE A 288 0.16 9.79 8.83
CA ILE A 288 1.38 9.34 8.14
C ILE A 288 2.10 8.38 9.08
N ALA A 289 2.31 7.15 8.60
CA ALA A 289 3.04 6.09 9.27
C ALA A 289 4.43 5.92 8.64
N GLU A 290 5.40 5.50 9.44
CA GLU A 290 6.79 5.36 9.03
C GLU A 290 7.31 3.95 9.35
N ARG A 291 8.10 3.40 8.42
CA ARG A 291 8.62 2.04 8.49
C ARG A 291 9.47 1.90 9.75
N PRO A 292 9.25 0.86 10.55
CA PRO A 292 10.11 0.57 11.69
C PRO A 292 11.47 0.07 11.25
N ASP A 293 12.53 0.51 11.92
CA ASP A 293 13.88 -0.07 11.77
C ASP A 293 13.89 -1.58 12.08
N ASN A 294 13.00 -2.03 12.98
CA ASN A 294 12.83 -3.43 13.34
C ASN A 294 11.34 -3.77 13.50
N PRO A 295 10.65 -4.26 12.44
CA PRO A 295 9.22 -4.51 12.47
C PRO A 295 8.87 -5.57 13.53
N THR A 296 8.13 -5.14 14.55
CA THR A 296 7.56 -6.07 15.52
C THR A 296 6.25 -6.60 14.96
N ILE A 297 6.22 -7.89 14.67
CA ILE A 297 4.95 -8.57 14.42
C ILE A 297 4.51 -9.03 15.80
N PRO A 298 3.32 -8.62 16.28
CA PRO A 298 2.83 -9.11 17.55
C PRO A 298 2.94 -10.65 17.57
N PRO A 299 3.43 -11.25 18.67
CA PRO A 299 3.66 -12.69 18.75
C PRO A 299 2.44 -13.49 18.30
N SER A 300 2.71 -14.72 17.89
CA SER A 300 1.79 -15.74 17.39
C SER A 300 0.63 -16.16 18.31
N ALA A 301 0.13 -15.31 19.21
CA ALA A 301 -1.20 -15.47 19.81
C ALA A 301 -2.28 -15.75 18.74
N TRP A 302 -2.02 -15.32 17.50
CA TRP A 302 -2.71 -15.63 16.25
C TRP A 302 -2.86 -17.13 15.93
N LYS A 303 -1.89 -17.98 16.28
CA LYS A 303 -2.00 -19.44 16.02
C LYS A 303 -3.10 -20.09 16.88
N ASN A 304 -3.50 -19.44 17.96
CA ASN A 304 -4.54 -19.90 18.88
C ASN A 304 -5.90 -19.22 18.63
N LEU A 305 -5.96 -18.31 17.66
CA LEU A 305 -7.17 -17.58 17.28
C LEU A 305 -7.56 -17.98 15.86
N GLN A 306 -7.94 -19.24 15.68
CA GLN A 306 -8.98 -19.52 14.69
C GLN A 306 -10.26 -18.92 15.27
N PRO A 307 -10.93 -17.95 14.62
CA PRO A 307 -12.34 -17.75 14.87
C PRO A 307 -12.97 -19.12 14.68
N ARG A 308 -13.44 -19.72 15.78
CA ARG A 308 -13.90 -21.11 15.76
C ARG A 308 -14.88 -21.27 14.61
N ARG A 309 -14.82 -22.42 13.97
CA ARG A 309 -15.82 -23.01 13.08
C ARG A 309 -17.25 -23.09 13.69
N ASP A 310 -17.52 -22.39 14.79
CA ASP A 310 -18.74 -22.43 15.58
C ASP A 310 -19.84 -21.52 15.03
N SER A 311 -19.56 -20.64 14.06
CA SER A 311 -20.62 -19.93 13.32
C SER A 311 -21.41 -20.85 12.38
N VAL A 312 -20.86 -22.01 12.00
CA VAL A 312 -21.58 -23.04 11.23
C VAL A 312 -22.35 -24.02 12.14
N ALA A 313 -21.93 -24.15 13.41
CA ALA A 313 -22.62 -24.97 14.40
C ALA A 313 -23.88 -24.28 14.98
N LEU A 314 -23.95 -22.95 14.97
CA LEU A 314 -25.11 -22.18 15.45
C LEU A 314 -26.25 -22.07 14.43
N THR A 315 -26.00 -22.35 13.15
CA THR A 315 -27.07 -22.43 12.12
C THR A 315 -27.65 -23.83 12.01
N SER A 316 -26.89 -24.88 12.32
CA SER A 316 -27.35 -26.28 12.27
C SER A 316 -28.10 -26.74 13.53
N ALA A 317 -28.06 -25.97 14.62
CA ALA A 317 -28.83 -26.24 15.84
C ALA A 317 -30.26 -25.69 15.84
N LYS A 318 -30.67 -24.91 14.82
CA LYS A 318 -32.03 -24.35 14.70
C LYS A 318 -33.02 -25.22 13.93
N ASP A 319 -32.58 -26.30 13.29
CA ASP A 319 -33.42 -27.20 12.50
C ASP A 319 -33.67 -28.57 13.15
N ALA A 320 -33.60 -28.67 14.48
CA ALA A 320 -34.11 -29.85 15.18
C ALA A 320 -35.65 -29.76 15.27
N PRO A 321 -36.42 -30.69 14.66
CA PRO A 321 -37.86 -30.66 14.73
C PRO A 321 -38.32 -30.88 16.18
N ARG A 322 -39.10 -29.93 16.71
CA ARG A 322 -39.86 -30.09 17.96
C ARG A 322 -40.73 -31.34 17.83
N ARG A 323 -40.37 -32.42 18.52
CA ARG A 323 -41.26 -33.56 18.72
C ARG A 323 -42.40 -33.11 19.64
N SER A 324 -43.60 -33.09 19.08
CA SER A 324 -44.86 -32.97 19.81
C SER A 324 -45.03 -34.16 20.75
N ARG A 325 -45.30 -33.87 22.02
CA ARG A 325 -46.17 -34.65 22.90
C ARG A 325 -46.99 -33.69 23.74
#